data_AF-A0A8T4MS31-F1
#
_entry.id   AF-A0A8T4MS31-F1
#
_cell.length_a   1.000
_cell.length_b   1.000
_cell.length_c   1.000
_cell.angle_alpha   90.00
_cell.angle_beta   90.00
_cell.angle_gamma   90.00
#
_symmetry.space_group_name_H-M   'P 1'
#
loop_
_entity.id
_entity.type
_entity.pdbx_description
1 polymer ?
#
loop_
_entity_poly.entity_id
_entity_poly.type
_entity_poly.pdbx_seq_one_letter_code
_entity_poly.pdbx_strand_id
1 'polypeptide(L)' 'MALLKSKDVSKMDSKSRSEKLKDLKMELIKSKVGTHKATTKTKEIKRAIARINTFNMADLIKARQDGKNK' A
#
# COMPACT_ATOMS: atom_id res chain seq x y z
N MET A 1 -14.44 8.85 -2.02
CA MET A 1 -13.22 9.16 -2.80
C MET A 1 -12.26 7.98 -2.65
N ALA A 2 -11.13 7.96 -3.38
CA ALA A 2 -10.10 6.94 -3.16
C ALA A 2 -8.77 7.66 -2.96
N LEU A 3 -8.22 7.55 -1.75
CA LEU A 3 -6.95 8.16 -1.36
C LEU A 3 -5.77 7.70 -2.24
N LEU A 4 -5.87 6.51 -2.83
CA LEU A 4 -4.91 5.98 -3.80
C LEU A 4 -5.62 5.00 -4.75
N LYS A 5 -5.62 5.26 -6.06
CA LYS A 5 -6.24 4.36 -7.05
C LYS A 5 -5.21 3.32 -7.51
N SER A 6 -5.68 2.12 -7.86
CA SER A 6 -4.80 1.03 -8.30
C SER A 6 -3.95 1.40 -9.53
N LYS A 7 -4.51 2.20 -10.44
CA LYS A 7 -3.82 2.73 -11.62
C LYS A 7 -2.66 3.67 -11.32
N ASP A 8 -2.66 4.29 -10.14
CA ASP A 8 -1.58 5.18 -9.71
C ASP A 8 -0.46 4.31 -9.11
N VAL A 9 -0.81 3.30 -8.30
CA VAL A 9 0.15 2.35 -7.70
C VAL A 9 0.89 1.53 -8.76
N SER A 10 0.22 1.16 -9.86
CA SER A 10 0.84 0.41 -10.96
C SER A 10 1.92 1.18 -11.70
N LYS A 11 1.90 2.53 -11.64
CA LYS A 11 2.88 3.40 -12.28
C LYS A 11 4.06 3.74 -11.38
N MET A 12 3.95 3.47 -10.09
CA MET A 12 5.02 3.72 -9.12
C MET A 12 6.11 2.65 -9.26
N ASP A 13 7.36 3.02 -9.07
CA ASP A 13 8.45 2.07 -8.88
C ASP A 13 8.39 1.44 -7.46
N SER A 14 9.17 0.38 -7.24
CA SER A 14 9.17 -0.36 -5.97
C SER A 14 9.63 0.48 -4.77
N LYS A 15 10.56 1.41 -4.98
CA LYS A 15 11.09 2.30 -3.95
C LYS A 15 10.03 3.34 -3.55
N SER A 16 9.43 4.00 -4.54
CA SER A 16 8.31 4.91 -4.40
C SER A 16 7.12 4.25 -3.69
N ARG A 17 6.80 2.99 -4.02
CA ARG A 17 5.77 2.22 -3.30
C ARG A 17 6.12 2.02 -1.84
N SER A 18 7.39 1.71 -1.54
CA SER A 18 7.88 1.48 -0.16
C SER A 18 7.85 2.76 0.68
N GLU A 19 8.30 3.89 0.13
CA GLU A 19 8.25 5.20 0.79
C GLU A 19 6.80 5.59 1.07
N LYS A 20 5.93 5.49 0.07
CA LYS A 20 4.50 5.79 0.25
C LYS A 20 3.82 4.89 1.27
N LEU A 21 4.22 3.62 1.34
CA LEU A 21 3.71 2.68 2.34
C LEU A 21 4.10 3.10 3.76
N LYS A 22 5.32 3.62 3.97
CA LYS A 22 5.76 4.15 5.26
C LYS A 22 4.92 5.35 5.68
N ASP A 23 4.70 6.30 4.76
CA ASP A 23 3.89 7.49 5.02
C ASP A 23 2.46 7.13 5.42
N LEU A 24 1.81 6.24 4.66
CA LEU A 24 0.44 5.80 4.94
C LEU A 24 0.33 5.05 6.27
N LYS A 25 1.35 4.28 6.65
CA LYS A 25 1.40 3.64 7.98
C LYS A 25 1.53 4.68 9.10
N MET A 26 2.34 5.71 8.92
CA MET A 26 2.47 6.80 9.90
C MET A 26 1.17 7.59 10.03
N GLU A 27 0.50 7.89 8.92
CA GLU A 27 -0.81 8.55 8.94
C GLU A 27 -1.88 7.68 9.63
N LEU A 28 -1.84 6.37 9.41
CA LEU A 28 -2.73 5.42 10.09
C LEU A 28 -2.50 5.42 11.61
N ILE A 29 -1.24 5.44 12.05
CA ILE A 29 -0.88 5.48 13.47
C ILE A 29 -1.40 6.77 14.10
N LYS A 30 -1.11 7.94 13.50
CA LYS A 30 -1.62 9.23 13.97
C LYS A 30 -3.15 9.25 14.07
N SER A 31 -3.82 8.68 13.07
CA SER A 31 -5.29 8.61 13.03
C SER A 31 -5.89 7.72 14.12
N LYS A 32 -5.14 6.71 14.60
CA LYS A 32 -5.57 5.84 15.71
C LYS A 32 -5.34 6.46 17.09
N VAL A 33 -4.32 7.30 17.25
CA VAL A 33 -3.98 7.93 18.55
C VAL A 33 -5.05 8.93 18.99
N GLY A 34 -5.71 9.62 18.06
CA GLY A 34 -6.73 10.63 18.38
C GLY A 34 -8.13 10.07 18.70
N THR A 35 -8.51 8.92 18.14
CA THR A 35 -9.84 8.32 18.34
C THR A 35 -9.81 6.80 18.14
N HIS A 36 -10.40 6.02 19.06
CA HIS A 36 -10.45 4.56 18.93
C HIS A 36 -11.45 4.06 17.86
N LYS A 37 -12.35 4.94 17.38
CA LYS A 37 -13.38 4.61 16.39
C LYS A 37 -12.82 4.67 14.96
N ALA A 38 -13.16 3.68 14.13
CA ALA A 38 -12.74 3.62 12.73
C ALA A 38 -13.48 4.66 11.87
N THR A 39 -12.83 5.78 11.58
CA THR A 39 -13.35 6.83 10.67
C THR A 39 -13.27 6.41 9.20
N THR A 40 -14.05 7.08 8.34
CA THR A 40 -14.00 6.90 6.87
C THR A 40 -12.59 7.10 6.33
N LYS A 41 -11.86 8.10 6.83
CA LYS A 41 -10.45 8.37 6.48
C LYS A 41 -9.55 7.18 6.81
N THR A 42 -9.69 6.61 8.02
CA THR A 42 -8.93 5.41 8.43
C THR A 42 -9.22 4.20 7.53
N LYS A 43 -10.46 4.03 7.07
CA LYS A 43 -10.81 2.97 6.11
C LYS A 43 -10.14 3.19 4.74
N GLU A 44 -10.08 4.44 4.27
CA GLU A 44 -9.42 4.76 3.01
C GLU A 44 -7.90 4.55 3.07
N ILE A 45 -7.24 4.94 4.17
CA ILE A 45 -5.81 4.70 4.40
C ILE A 45 -5.49 3.19 4.39
N LYS A 46 -6.29 2.38 5.11
CA LYS A 46 -6.14 0.91 5.11
C LYS A 46 -6.28 0.32 3.71
N ARG A 47 -7.24 0.81 2.91
CA ARG A 47 -7.43 0.39 1.51
C ARG A 47 -6.24 0.78 0.63
N ALA A 48 -5.66 1.96 0.83
CA ALA A 48 -4.46 2.38 0.11
C ALA A 48 -3.25 1.48 0.43
N ILE A 49 -3.03 1.18 1.72
CA ILE A 49 -2.00 0.24 2.18
C ILE A 49 -2.19 -1.15 1.54
N ALA A 50 -3.41 -1.67 1.57
CA ALA A 50 -3.73 -2.98 0.99
C ALA A 50 -3.38 -3.04 -0.50
N ARG A 51 -3.73 -2.00 -1.27
CA ARG A 51 -3.39 -1.92 -2.71
C ARG A 51 -1.88 -1.97 -2.94
N ILE A 52 -1.10 -1.18 -2.20
CA ILE A 52 0.37 -1.19 -2.33
C ILE A 52 0.93 -2.59 -2.03
N ASN A 53 0.46 -3.22 -0.95
CA ASN A 53 0.90 -4.57 -0.59
C ASN A 53 0.57 -5.59 -1.68
N THR A 54 -0.59 -5.50 -2.32
CA THR A 54 -0.95 -6.39 -3.43
C THR A 54 0.05 -6.29 -4.58
N PHE A 55 0.44 -5.08 -4.99
CA PHE A 55 1.45 -4.90 -6.04
C PHE A 55 2.82 -5.42 -5.62
N ASN A 56 3.26 -5.13 -4.39
CA ASN A 56 4.53 -5.64 -3.88
C ASN A 56 4.55 -7.19 -3.84
N MET A 57 3.44 -7.82 -3.45
CA MET A 57 3.32 -9.28 -3.47
C MET A 57 3.32 -9.83 -4.90
N ALA A 58 2.66 -9.15 -5.84
CA ALA A 58 2.67 -9.53 -7.25
C ALA A 58 4.09 -9.48 -7.84
N ASP A 59 4.88 -8.45 -7.50
CA ASP A 59 6.28 -8.35 -7.92
C ASP A 59 7.14 -9.47 -7.34
N LEU A 60 6.94 -9.81 -6.06
CA LEU A 60 7.63 -10.93 -5.40
C LEU A 60 7.30 -12.28 -6.05
N ILE A 61 6.03 -12.49 -6.44
CA ILE A 61 5.60 -13.71 -7.12
C ILE A 61 6.26 -13.81 -8.50
N LYS A 62 6.29 -12.71 -9.27
CA LYS A 62 6.97 -12.66 -10.57
C LYS A 62 8.46 -12.97 -10.44
N ALA A 63 9.16 -12.30 -9.52
CA ALA A 63 10.59 -12.54 -9.27
C ALA A 63 10.90 -14.00 -8.91
N ARG A 64 10.00 -14.69 -8.20
CA ARG A 64 10.12 -16.11 -7.88
C ARG A 64 9.84 -17.04 -9.07
N GLN A 65 8.99 -16.63 -10.01
CA GLN A 65 8.70 -17.40 -11.23
C GLN A 65 9.86 -17.30 -12.23
N ASP A 66 10.46 -16.12 -12.37
CA ASP A 66 11.57 -15.88 -13.28
C ASP A 66 12.85 -16.64 -12.86
N GLY A 67 13.06 -16.85 -11.55
CA GLY A 67 14.16 -17.66 -11.02
C GLY A 67 13.99 -19.18 -11.16
N LYS A 68 12.78 -19.67 -11.47
CA LYS A 68 12.50 -21.10 -11.70
C LYS A 68 12.55 -21.50 -13.18
N ASN A 69 12.60 -20.54 -14.09
CA ASN A 69 12.64 -20.74 -15.54
C ASN A 69 14.07 -20.61 -16.13
N LYS A 70 15.10 -20.72 -15.30
CA LYS A 70 16.52 -20.76 -15.73
C LYS A 70 17.14 -22.11 -15.42
#